data_AF-A0A9E3EM11-F1
#
_entry.id   AF-A0A9E3EM11-F1
#
_cell.length_a   1.000
_cell.length_b   1.000
_cell.length_c   1.000
_cell.angle_alpha   90.00
_cell.angle_beta   90.00
_cell.angle_gamma   90.00
#
_symmetry.space_group_name_H-M   'P 1'
#
loop_
_entity.id
_entity.type
_entity.pdbx_description
1 polymer ?
#
loop_
_entity_poly.entity_id
_entity_poly.type
_entity_poly.pdbx_seq_one_letter_code
_entity_poly.pdbx_strand_id
1 'polypeptide(L)'
;MPKESPRQRKTVGRVMHEFKHGELNSGPGGKAGKVKSKRQAVAIALHEAGASKYESRSENRRSAAKTRAKERRGETAQQEKEGKSHQGARGRSDSSPAMRKKKRRR
;
A
#
# COMPACT_ATOMS: atom_id res chain seq x y z
N MET A 1 26.69 -2.85 11.27
CA MET A 1 25.75 -2.92 10.13
C MET A 1 25.10 -1.56 9.94
N PRO A 2 24.94 -1.06 8.69
CA PRO A 2 24.11 0.11 8.44
C PRO A 2 22.70 -0.17 8.95
N LYS A 3 22.22 0.68 9.85
CA LYS A 3 20.88 0.56 10.44
C LYS A 3 19.86 1.13 9.45
N GLU A 4 18.73 0.45 9.29
CA GLU A 4 17.61 0.94 8.51
C GLU A 4 17.12 2.29 9.06
N SER A 5 16.86 3.24 8.17
CA SER A 5 16.28 4.52 8.58
C SER A 5 14.84 4.34 9.10
N PRO A 6 14.32 5.27 9.92
CA PRO A 6 12.95 5.19 10.41
C PRO A 6 11.91 5.06 9.29
N ARG A 7 12.15 5.67 8.13
CA ARG A 7 11.27 5.56 6.96
C ARG A 7 11.30 4.15 6.36
N GLN A 8 12.47 3.53 6.27
CA GLN A 8 12.60 2.16 5.78
C GLN A 8 11.88 1.18 6.70
N ARG A 9 12.05 1.34 8.01
CA ARG A 9 11.34 0.54 9.02
C ARG A 9 9.81 0.63 8.90
N LYS A 10 9.28 1.82 8.58
CA LYS A 10 7.84 2.00 8.32
C LYS A 10 7.36 1.22 7.10
N THR A 11 8.09 1.29 5.99
CA THR A 11 7.76 0.52 4.78
C THR A 11 7.84 -0.99 5.05
N VAL A 12 8.88 -1.45 5.75
CA VAL A 12 8.99 -2.87 6.16
C VAL A 12 7.80 -3.27 7.02
N GLY A 13 7.46 -2.46 8.02
CA GLY A 13 6.30 -2.69 8.89
C GLY A 13 4.99 -2.79 8.12
N ARG A 14 4.74 -1.87 7.16
CA ARG A 14 3.56 -1.88 6.30
C ARG A 14 3.46 -3.16 5.48
N VAL A 15 4.51 -3.53 4.75
CA VAL A 15 4.54 -4.74 3.91
C VAL A 15 4.31 -5.99 4.77
N MET A 16 4.93 -6.06 5.95
CA MET A 16 4.75 -7.19 6.86
C MET A 16 3.35 -7.23 7.47
N HIS A 17 2.71 -6.08 7.67
CA HIS A 17 1.32 -5.99 8.10
C HIS A 17 0.36 -6.49 7.00
N GLU A 18 0.57 -6.08 5.75
CA GLU A 18 -0.18 -6.60 4.58
C GLU A 18 0.00 -8.12 4.43
N PHE A 19 1.21 -8.64 4.65
CA PHE A 19 1.44 -10.09 4.64
C PHE A 19 0.69 -10.80 5.77
N LYS A 20 0.72 -10.24 6.99
CA LYS A 20 0.00 -10.79 8.15
C LYS A 20 -1.51 -10.92 7.88
N HIS A 21 -2.08 -10.01 7.10
CA HIS A 21 -3.49 -10.03 6.71
C HIS A 21 -3.78 -10.81 5.42
N GLY A 22 -2.76 -11.40 4.79
CA GLY A 22 -2.92 -12.19 3.55
C GLY A 22 -3.26 -11.33 2.33
N GLU A 23 -2.78 -10.08 2.32
CA GLU A 23 -3.08 -9.05 1.31
C GLU A 23 -1.86 -8.72 0.43
N LEU A 24 -0.65 -9.08 0.90
CA LEU A 24 0.56 -8.85 0.14
C LEU A 24 0.57 -9.70 -1.14
N ASN A 25 0.65 -9.04 -2.29
CA ASN A 25 0.77 -9.68 -3.60
C ASN A 25 2.21 -9.56 -4.13
N SER A 26 2.59 -10.51 -4.99
CA SER A 26 3.91 -10.58 -5.60
C SER A 26 3.89 -10.26 -7.10
N GLY A 27 5.06 -9.94 -7.64
CA GLY A 27 5.25 -9.67 -9.07
C GLY A 27 4.76 -8.28 -9.51
N PRO A 28 4.98 -7.93 -10.80
CA PRO A 28 4.59 -6.63 -11.35
C PRO A 28 3.09 -6.39 -11.21
N GLY A 29 2.72 -5.34 -10.47
CA GLY A 29 1.32 -5.00 -10.23
C GLY A 29 0.52 -6.06 -9.46
N GLY A 30 1.18 -6.96 -8.71
CA GLY A 30 0.51 -8.02 -7.96
C GLY A 30 0.06 -9.23 -8.80
N LYS A 31 0.47 -9.30 -10.07
CA LYS A 31 0.03 -10.33 -11.02
C LYS A 31 0.53 -11.75 -10.71
N ALA A 32 1.58 -11.90 -9.91
CA ALA A 32 2.06 -13.22 -9.48
C ALA A 32 1.26 -13.78 -8.28
N GLY A 33 0.21 -13.08 -7.85
CA GLY A 33 -0.69 -13.52 -6.81
C GLY A 33 -0.15 -13.32 -5.40
N LYS A 34 -0.90 -13.85 -4.42
CA LYS A 34 -0.64 -13.67 -2.99
C LYS A 34 0.70 -14.29 -2.57
N VAL A 35 1.43 -13.56 -1.74
CA VAL A 35 2.66 -14.05 -1.10
C VAL A 35 2.30 -15.13 -0.09
N LYS A 36 2.93 -16.29 -0.24
CA LYS A 36 2.64 -17.48 0.58
C LYS A 36 3.64 -17.68 1.72
N SER A 37 4.85 -17.15 1.59
CA SER A 37 5.93 -17.41 2.55
C SER A 37 6.43 -16.13 3.24
N LYS A 38 6.70 -16.23 4.55
CA LYS A 38 7.27 -15.12 5.34
C LYS A 38 8.62 -14.67 4.78
N ARG A 39 9.43 -15.60 4.27
CA ARG A 39 10.73 -15.29 3.67
C ARG A 39 10.59 -14.41 2.42
N GLN A 40 9.60 -14.70 1.58
CA GLN A 40 9.29 -13.87 0.41
C GLN A 40 8.74 -12.50 0.82
N ALA A 41 7.90 -12.44 1.86
CA ALA A 41 7.41 -11.17 2.39
C ALA A 41 8.55 -10.27 2.90
N VAL A 42 9.51 -10.84 3.63
CA VAL A 42 10.72 -10.12 4.09
C VAL A 42 11.55 -9.63 2.90
N ALA A 43 11.72 -10.45 1.85
CA ALA A 43 12.43 -10.03 0.65
C ALA A 43 11.76 -8.84 -0.04
N ILE A 44 10.43 -8.88 -0.18
CA ILE A 44 9.64 -7.77 -0.76
C ILE A 44 9.74 -6.53 0.13
N ALA A 45 9.65 -6.68 1.46
CA ALA A 45 9.76 -5.58 2.41
C ALA A 45 11.10 -4.86 2.29
N LEU A 46 12.21 -5.61 2.22
CA LEU A 46 13.55 -5.06 2.06
C LEU A 46 13.74 -4.40 0.69
N HIS A 47 13.19 -4.99 -0.37
CA HIS A 47 13.23 -4.40 -1.71
C HIS A 47 12.42 -3.09 -1.79
N GLU A 48 11.19 -3.08 -1.27
CA GLU A 48 10.33 -1.89 -1.24
C GLU A 48 10.91 -0.77 -0.38
N ALA A 49 11.60 -1.11 0.72
CA ALA A 49 12.31 -0.16 1.56
C ALA A 49 13.65 0.33 0.96
N GLY A 50 14.14 -0.30 -0.12
CA GLY A 50 15.47 0.00 -0.65
C GLY A 50 16.59 -0.32 0.34
N ALA A 51 16.43 -1.39 1.10
CA ALA A 51 17.39 -1.89 2.10
C ALA A 51 17.96 -3.26 1.72
N SER A 52 17.72 -3.73 0.49
CA SER A 52 18.24 -5.02 0.02
C SER A 52 19.75 -4.95 -0.13
N LYS A 53 20.46 -5.92 0.45
CA LYS A 53 21.91 -6.09 0.29
C LYS A 53 22.31 -6.64 -1.09
N TYR A 54 21.34 -7.18 -1.83
CA TYR A 54 21.58 -7.79 -3.14
C TYR A 54 21.41 -6.80 -4.30
N GLU A 55 20.88 -5.61 -4.03
CA GLU A 55 20.60 -4.56 -5.02
C GLU A 55 21.63 -3.44 -4.90
N SER A 56 21.95 -2.78 -6.02
CA SER A 56 22.83 -1.62 -5.99
C SER A 56 22.21 -0.45 -5.22
N ARG A 57 23.04 0.53 -4.79
CA ARG A 57 22.53 1.76 -4.14
C ARG A 57 21.61 2.57 -5.05
N SER A 58 21.73 2.44 -6.37
CA SER A 58 20.88 3.11 -7.35
C SER A 58 19.51 2.44 -7.43
N GLU A 59 19.49 1.10 -7.53
CA GLU A 59 18.26 0.31 -7.56
C GLU A 59 17.47 0.44 -6.26
N ASN A 60 18.14 0.31 -5.12
CA ASN A 60 17.52 0.54 -3.81
C ASN A 60 16.85 1.93 -3.71
N ARG A 61 17.51 2.98 -4.21
CA ARG A 61 16.93 4.33 -4.25
C ARG A 61 15.72 4.41 -5.16
N ARG A 62 15.77 3.79 -6.34
CA ARG A 62 14.66 3.73 -7.30
C ARG A 62 13.46 2.98 -6.73
N SER A 63 13.67 1.82 -6.12
CA SER A 63 12.60 1.03 -5.51
C SER A 63 11.96 1.77 -4.34
N ALA A 64 12.75 2.34 -3.43
CA ALA A 64 12.22 3.15 -2.34
C ALA A 64 11.43 4.38 -2.83
N ALA A 65 11.90 5.05 -3.89
CA ALA A 65 11.19 6.18 -4.49
C ALA A 65 9.85 5.73 -5.12
N LYS A 66 9.85 4.61 -5.84
CA LYS A 66 8.64 4.02 -6.43
C LYS A 66 7.62 3.62 -5.37
N THR A 67 8.05 3.00 -4.28
CA THR A 67 7.18 2.63 -3.16
C THR A 67 6.55 3.86 -2.51
N ARG A 68 7.35 4.92 -2.25
CA ARG A 68 6.82 6.18 -1.69
C ARG A 68 5.81 6.85 -2.61
N ALA A 69 6.03 6.80 -3.93
CA ALA A 69 5.07 7.32 -4.89
C ALA A 69 3.73 6.56 -4.82
N LYS A 70 3.77 5.23 -4.72
CA LYS A 70 2.56 4.41 -4.52
C LYS A 70 1.84 4.73 -3.21
N GLU A 71 2.58 4.82 -2.10
CA GLU A 71 2.05 5.17 -0.78
C GLU A 71 1.37 6.56 -0.79
N ARG A 72 1.94 7.53 -1.51
CA ARG A 72 1.33 8.85 -1.68
C ARG A 72 0.04 8.79 -2.50
N ARG A 73 -0.05 7.88 -3.47
CA ARG A 73 -1.22 7.71 -4.33
C ARG A 73 -2.33 6.85 -3.72
N GLY A 74 -2.10 6.21 -2.57
CA GLY A 74 -3.10 5.32 -1.98
C GLY A 74 -3.11 3.91 -2.58
N GLU A 75 -2.11 3.54 -3.37
CA GLU A 75 -2.08 2.29 -4.17
C GLU A 75 -1.48 1.10 -3.38
N THR A 76 -1.44 1.17 -2.05
CA THR A 76 -1.01 0.04 -1.22
C THR A 76 -2.20 -0.81 -0.83
N ALA A 77 -2.03 -2.13 -0.70
CA ALA A 77 -3.13 -3.03 -0.37
C ALA A 77 -3.83 -2.61 0.95
N GLN A 78 -3.04 -2.15 1.92
CA GLN A 78 -3.55 -1.60 3.17
C GLN A 78 -4.42 -0.35 2.93
N GLN A 79 -3.97 0.61 2.13
CA GLN A 79 -4.74 1.83 1.85
C GLN A 79 -6.00 1.56 1.01
N GLU A 80 -5.96 0.62 0.07
CA GLU A 80 -7.15 0.23 -0.70
C GLU A 80 -8.22 -0.39 0.20
N LYS A 81 -7.84 -1.21 1.18
CA LYS A 81 -8.80 -1.80 2.14
C LYS A 81 -9.23 -0.83 3.22
N GLU A 82 -8.32 -0.06 3.80
CA GLU A 82 -8.64 0.95 4.83
C GLU A 82 -9.46 2.11 4.24
N GLY A 83 -9.20 2.49 2.99
CA GLY A 83 -10.02 3.44 2.23
C GLY A 83 -11.41 2.90 1.90
N LYS A 84 -11.57 1.58 1.75
CA LYS A 84 -12.87 0.91 1.63
C LYS A 84 -13.59 0.78 2.98
N SER A 85 -12.86 0.55 4.07
CA SER A 85 -13.46 0.46 5.42
C SER A 85 -13.88 1.82 5.99
N HIS A 86 -13.23 2.92 5.60
CA HIS A 86 -13.65 4.27 6.01
C HIS A 86 -14.96 4.73 5.35
N GLN A 87 -15.29 4.21 4.16
CA GLN A 87 -16.56 4.48 3.48
C GLN A 87 -17.78 3.80 4.14
N GLY A 88 -17.54 2.88 5.09
CA GLY A 88 -18.61 2.23 5.88
C GLY A 88 -18.98 2.96 7.17
N ALA A 89 -18.20 3.95 7.62
CA ALA A 89 -18.42 4.59 8.94
C ALA A 89 -18.82 6.07 8.87
N ARG A 90 -18.78 6.71 7.69
CA ARG A 90 -19.23 8.11 7.52
C ARG A 90 -19.85 8.30 6.14
N GLY A 91 -21.17 8.17 6.03
CA GLY A 91 -21.87 8.67 4.85
C GLY A 91 -22.95 7.77 4.25
N ARG A 92 -23.91 7.29 5.05
CA ARG A 92 -25.31 7.36 4.56
C ARG A 92 -25.72 8.83 4.60
N SER A 93 -25.22 9.64 3.67
CA SER A 93 -25.90 10.87 3.29
C SER A 93 -26.70 10.54 2.05
N ASP A 94 -27.98 10.22 2.28
CA ASP A 94 -29.02 10.22 1.27
C ASP A 94 -28.92 11.46 0.39
N SER A 95 -28.39 11.30 -0.82
CA SER A 95 -28.93 11.95 -2.02
C SER A 95 -28.16 11.49 -3.25
N SER A 96 -28.77 10.53 -3.95
CA SER A 96 -28.42 10.24 -5.33
C SER A 96 -28.52 11.54 -6.17
N PRO A 97 -27.66 11.79 -7.17
CA PRO A 97 -27.67 13.03 -7.98
C PRO A 97 -29.03 13.37 -8.60
N ALA A 98 -29.89 12.36 -8.78
CA ALA A 98 -31.27 12.50 -9.24
C ALA A 98 -32.18 13.29 -8.27
N MET A 99 -31.95 13.25 -6.95
CA MET A 99 -32.78 13.96 -5.96
C MET A 99 -32.38 15.43 -5.74
N ARG A 100 -31.13 15.81 -6.06
CA ARG A 100 -30.65 17.20 -5.89
C ARG A 100 -31.28 18.18 -6.87
N LYS A 101 -31.82 17.70 -8.00
CA LYS A 101 -32.51 18.55 -9.00
C LYS A 101 -33.96 18.89 -8.63
N LYS A 102 -34.60 18.17 -7.70
CA LYS A 102 -36.01 18.41 -7.32
C LYS A 102 -36.17 19.44 -6.19
N LYS A 103 -35.12 19.72 -5.42
CA LYS A 103 -35.13 20.71 -4.31
C LYS A 103 -34.84 22.16 -4.72
N ARG A 104 -34.53 22.44 -5.99
CA ARG A 104 -34.28 23.81 -6.50
C ARG A 104 -35.50 24.47 -7.16
N ARG A 105 -36.70 23.88 -7.03
CA ARG A 105 -37.96 24.41 -7.58
C ARG A 105 -39.08 24.50 -6.53
N ARG A 106 -38.73 24.89 -5.31
CA ARG A 106 -39.67 25.38 -4.30
C ARG A 106 -39.17 26.72 -3.79
#